data_AF-A0A8H2PL71-F1
#
_entry.id   AF-A0A8H2PL71-F1
#
_cell.length_a   1.000
_cell.length_b   1.000
_cell.length_c   1.000
_cell.angle_alpha   90.00
_cell.angle_beta   90.00
_cell.angle_gamma   90.00
#
_symmetry.space_group_name_H-M   'P 1'
#
loop_
_entity.id
_entity.type
_entity.pdbx_description
1 polymer ?
#
loop_
_entity_poly.entity_id
_entity_poly.type
_entity_poly.pdbx_seq_one_letter_code
_entity_poly.pdbx_strand_id
1 'polypeptide(L)'
;VDNLLNDHGLIFSGGDMNLKVDRLKNLGAAIYAMGNLRVDRDGQGGLATSIINSSGTIESERNLILAASTIQNIRTVLTTESGIYSASITPIACIDGVTGGDCEGGKQNRPFQITQRDHFIVSDATAASSITSGGN
;
A
#
# COMPACT_ATOMS: atom_id res chain seq x y z
N VAL A 1 -7.84 7.47 -28.64
CA VAL A 1 -7.18 6.39 -27.88
C VAL A 1 -8.06 6.14 -26.69
N ASP A 2 -8.49 4.90 -26.50
CA ASP A 2 -9.62 4.59 -25.64
C ASP A 2 -9.17 4.03 -24.28
N ASN A 3 -10.14 3.87 -23.38
CA ASN A 3 -9.94 3.33 -22.04
C ASN A 3 -10.13 1.81 -22.05
N LEU A 4 -9.28 1.08 -21.32
CA LEU A 4 -9.40 -0.36 -21.10
C LEU A 4 -9.71 -0.64 -19.63
N LEU A 5 -10.82 -1.33 -19.38
CA LEU A 5 -11.17 -1.91 -18.10
C LEU A 5 -11.09 -3.43 -18.21
N ASN A 6 -10.20 -4.04 -17.43
CA ASN A 6 -10.19 -5.47 -17.15
C ASN A 6 -10.70 -5.66 -15.72
N ASP A 7 -11.86 -6.28 -15.55
CA ASP A 7 -12.54 -6.43 -14.26
C ASP A 7 -12.79 -7.90 -13.96
N HIS A 8 -12.11 -8.43 -12.94
CA HIS A 8 -12.06 -9.85 -12.58
C HIS A 8 -11.80 -10.81 -13.76
N GLY A 9 -11.14 -10.33 -14.81
CA GLY A 9 -10.85 -11.06 -16.04
C GLY A 9 -9.38 -11.46 -16.21
N LEU A 10 -9.10 -12.11 -17.34
CA LEU A 10 -7.75 -12.44 -17.80
C LEU A 10 -7.54 -11.87 -19.21
N ILE A 11 -6.50 -11.05 -19.35
CA ILE A 11 -5.93 -10.69 -20.65
C ILE A 11 -4.61 -11.46 -20.78
N PHE A 12 -4.54 -12.35 -21.76
CA PHE A 12 -3.42 -13.27 -21.93
C PHE A 12 -2.84 -13.21 -23.34
N SER A 13 -1.51 -13.26 -23.44
CA SER A 13 -0.79 -13.51 -24.69
C SER A 13 0.28 -14.58 -24.51
N GLY A 14 0.32 -15.56 -25.41
CA GLY A 14 1.40 -16.56 -25.49
C GLY A 14 2.70 -16.02 -26.10
N GLY A 15 2.74 -14.74 -26.48
CA GLY A 15 3.92 -14.05 -26.99
C GLY A 15 3.91 -12.60 -26.52
N ASP A 16 4.37 -11.68 -27.36
CA ASP A 16 4.39 -10.26 -27.02
C ASP A 16 2.96 -9.69 -26.94
N MET A 17 2.76 -8.70 -26.07
CA MET A 17 1.49 -7.98 -25.88
C MET A 17 1.76 -6.47 -25.91
N ASN A 18 1.07 -5.76 -26.80
CA ASN A 18 1.11 -4.30 -26.90
C ASN A 18 -0.30 -3.74 -26.67
N LEU A 19 -0.54 -3.14 -25.50
CA LEU A 19 -1.80 -2.49 -25.16
C LEU A 19 -1.70 -0.99 -25.42
N LYS A 20 -2.38 -0.52 -26.47
CA LYS A 20 -2.45 0.91 -26.85
C LYS A 20 -3.69 1.56 -26.24
N VAL A 21 -3.52 2.24 -25.10
CA VAL A 21 -4.63 2.73 -24.26
C VAL A 21 -4.28 4.09 -23.65
N ASP A 22 -5.27 4.98 -23.51
CA ASP A 22 -5.03 6.23 -22.75
C ASP A 22 -5.20 6.01 -21.25
N ARG A 23 -6.11 5.11 -20.85
CA ARG A 23 -6.30 4.73 -19.44
C ARG A 23 -6.50 3.22 -19.34
N LEU A 24 -5.72 2.58 -18.49
CA LEU A 24 -5.87 1.17 -18.12
C LEU A 24 -6.33 1.07 -16.66
N LYS A 25 -7.40 0.32 -16.40
CA LYS A 25 -7.77 -0.16 -15.06
C LYS A 25 -7.84 -1.68 -15.08
N ASN A 26 -6.95 -2.32 -14.34
CA ASN A 26 -6.95 -3.75 -14.05
C ASN A 26 -7.46 -3.93 -12.61
N LEU A 27 -8.68 -4.42 -12.43
CA LEU A 27 -9.39 -4.50 -11.14
C LEU A 27 -9.64 -5.96 -10.77
N GLY A 28 -9.00 -6.46 -9.71
CA GLY A 28 -9.16 -7.85 -9.29
C GLY A 28 -8.81 -8.87 -10.37
N ALA A 29 -8.02 -8.48 -11.35
CA ALA A 29 -7.87 -9.15 -12.64
C ALA A 29 -6.40 -9.40 -12.99
N ALA A 30 -6.15 -10.18 -14.04
CA ALA A 30 -4.82 -10.55 -14.50
C ALA A 30 -4.55 -10.06 -15.93
N ILE A 31 -3.37 -9.48 -16.14
CA ILE A 31 -2.77 -9.23 -17.46
C ILE A 31 -1.45 -9.98 -17.48
N TYR A 32 -1.31 -10.92 -18.41
CA TYR A 32 -0.13 -11.79 -18.48
C TYR A 32 0.35 -11.97 -19.91
N ALA A 33 1.66 -11.81 -20.12
CA ALA A 33 2.33 -12.09 -21.39
C ALA A 33 3.53 -13.02 -21.18
N MET A 34 3.62 -14.09 -21.97
CA MET A 34 4.85 -14.93 -22.03
C MET A 34 6.00 -14.23 -22.78
N GLY A 35 5.67 -13.24 -23.62
CA GLY A 35 6.63 -12.39 -24.30
C GLY A 35 6.87 -11.08 -23.57
N ASN A 36 7.23 -10.04 -24.32
CA ASN A 36 7.30 -8.68 -23.81
C ASN A 36 5.89 -8.10 -23.62
N LEU A 37 5.68 -7.33 -22.56
CA LEU A 37 4.45 -6.57 -22.33
C LEU A 37 4.74 -5.08 -22.40
N ARG A 38 3.99 -4.36 -23.24
CA ARG A 38 4.04 -2.91 -23.34
C ARG A 38 2.65 -2.32 -23.18
N VAL A 39 2.55 -1.29 -22.35
CA VAL A 39 1.35 -0.47 -22.18
C VAL A 39 1.74 0.99 -22.39
N ASP A 40 1.20 1.61 -23.44
CA ASP A 40 1.43 3.01 -23.77
C ASP A 40 0.23 3.59 -24.55
N ARG A 41 0.27 4.87 -24.92
CA ARG A 41 -0.84 5.55 -25.62
C ARG A 41 -0.90 5.18 -27.10
N ASP A 42 0.24 4.99 -27.77
CA ASP A 42 0.34 5.02 -29.24
C ASP A 42 1.12 3.86 -29.87
N GLY A 43 1.75 3.01 -29.06
CA GLY A 43 2.69 1.96 -29.47
C GLY A 43 4.13 2.45 -29.66
N GLN A 44 4.36 3.75 -29.53
CA GLN A 44 5.65 4.40 -29.80
C GLN A 44 6.25 5.03 -28.54
N GLY A 45 5.60 4.87 -27.38
CA GLY A 45 6.06 5.38 -26.08
C GLY A 45 5.39 6.66 -25.63
N GLY A 46 4.35 7.10 -26.32
CA GLY A 46 3.47 8.15 -25.80
C GLY A 46 2.92 7.75 -24.45
N LEU A 47 3.03 8.63 -23.45
CA LEU A 47 2.55 8.35 -22.11
C LEU A 47 1.02 8.23 -22.12
N ALA A 48 0.48 7.09 -21.68
CA ALA A 48 -0.92 6.99 -21.29
C ALA A 48 -1.22 7.96 -20.13
N THR A 49 -2.46 8.39 -19.98
CA THR A 49 -2.87 9.21 -18.82
C THR A 49 -2.74 8.45 -17.50
N SER A 50 -3.17 7.18 -17.45
CA SER A 50 -3.09 6.38 -16.22
C SER A 50 -3.07 4.87 -16.43
N ILE A 51 -2.29 4.17 -15.60
CA ILE A 51 -2.36 2.71 -15.42
C ILE A 51 -2.68 2.44 -13.95
N ILE A 52 -3.81 1.80 -13.68
CA ILE A 52 -4.25 1.42 -12.34
C ILE A 52 -4.33 -0.10 -12.26
N ASN A 53 -3.48 -0.70 -11.45
CA ASN A 53 -3.55 -2.10 -11.05
C ASN A 53 -4.07 -2.18 -9.61
N SER A 54 -5.34 -2.54 -9.46
CA SER A 54 -6.04 -2.58 -8.18
C SER A 54 -6.35 -4.02 -7.78
N SER A 55 -5.66 -4.53 -6.76
CA SER A 55 -5.76 -5.94 -6.30
C SER A 55 -5.67 -6.96 -7.44
N GLY A 56 -4.86 -6.67 -8.45
CA GLY A 56 -4.68 -7.50 -9.64
C GLY A 56 -3.20 -7.77 -9.94
N THR A 57 -2.95 -8.48 -11.03
CA THR A 57 -1.60 -8.80 -11.51
C THR A 57 -1.37 -8.25 -12.91
N ILE A 58 -0.18 -7.69 -13.14
CA ILE A 58 0.33 -7.35 -14.47
C ILE A 58 1.70 -8.00 -14.59
N GLU A 59 1.84 -8.95 -15.51
CA GLU A 59 3.02 -9.80 -15.60
C GLU A 59 3.50 -9.96 -17.04
N SER A 60 4.83 -9.96 -17.17
CA SER A 60 5.58 -10.29 -18.38
C SER A 60 6.64 -11.32 -18.01
N GLU A 61 6.78 -12.41 -18.75
CA GLU A 61 7.94 -13.32 -18.59
C GLU A 61 9.23 -12.74 -19.20
N ARG A 62 9.10 -11.73 -20.07
CA ARG A 62 10.23 -10.96 -20.62
C ARG A 62 10.15 -9.52 -20.14
N ASN A 63 10.45 -8.55 -21.00
CA ASN A 63 10.53 -7.15 -20.62
C ASN A 63 9.13 -6.58 -20.38
N LEU A 64 9.00 -5.69 -19.40
CA LEU A 64 7.78 -4.94 -19.13
C LEU A 64 8.02 -3.44 -19.33
N ILE A 65 7.20 -2.80 -20.17
CA ILE A 65 7.24 -1.35 -20.40
C ILE A 65 5.87 -0.76 -20.08
N LEU A 66 5.83 0.12 -19.07
CA LEU A 66 4.64 0.89 -18.70
C LEU A 66 4.93 2.37 -18.93
N ALA A 67 4.39 2.95 -19.99
CA ALA A 67 4.53 4.37 -20.31
C ALA A 67 3.24 5.10 -19.97
N ALA A 68 3.19 5.71 -18.78
CA ALA A 68 2.04 6.48 -18.33
C ALA A 68 2.45 7.66 -17.43
N SER A 69 1.63 8.71 -17.40
CA SER A 69 1.80 9.83 -16.48
C SER A 69 1.57 9.43 -15.03
N THR A 70 0.69 8.47 -14.78
CA THR A 70 0.45 7.91 -13.44
C THR A 70 0.37 6.40 -13.49
N ILE A 71 1.04 5.74 -12.55
CA ILE A 71 0.96 4.29 -12.33
C ILE A 71 0.59 4.07 -10.87
N GLN A 72 -0.51 3.37 -10.63
CA GLN A 72 -0.99 3.02 -9.28
C GLN A 72 -1.04 1.51 -9.14
N ASN A 73 -0.25 0.95 -8.24
CA ASN A 73 -0.30 -0.45 -7.86
C ASN A 73 -0.81 -0.54 -6.41
N ILE A 74 -2.13 -0.71 -6.25
CA ILE A 74 -2.84 -0.51 -4.99
C ILE A 74 -3.74 -1.69 -4.66
N ARG A 75 -4.10 -1.87 -3.38
CA ARG A 75 -5.24 -2.73 -3.04
C ARG A 75 -6.54 -1.98 -3.31
N THR A 76 -7.60 -2.69 -3.71
CA THR A 76 -8.94 -2.10 -3.80
C THR A 76 -9.45 -1.71 -2.41
N VAL A 77 -9.20 -2.54 -1.40
CA VAL A 77 -9.47 -2.25 0.00
C VAL A 77 -8.19 -2.39 0.79
N LEU A 78 -7.86 -1.36 1.58
CA LEU A 78 -6.84 -1.39 2.61
C LEU A 78 -7.28 -0.46 3.72
N THR A 79 -7.85 -1.04 4.77
CA THR A 79 -8.32 -0.31 5.96
C THR A 79 -7.32 -0.53 7.07
N THR A 80 -6.83 0.56 7.64
CA THR A 80 -5.86 0.55 8.72
C THR A 80 -6.38 1.31 9.91
N GLU A 81 -6.15 0.78 11.11
CA GLU A 81 -6.47 1.45 12.36
C GLU A 81 -5.17 1.65 13.14
N SER A 82 -5.03 2.83 13.74
CA SER A 82 -3.90 3.17 14.58
C SER A 82 -4.38 3.86 15.85
N GLY A 83 -3.68 3.61 16.96
CA GLY A 83 -4.00 4.27 18.22
C GLY A 83 -3.34 3.61 19.42
N ILE A 84 -3.67 4.14 20.59
CA ILE A 84 -3.20 3.61 21.87
C ILE A 84 -3.96 2.33 22.16
N TYR A 85 -3.24 1.21 22.23
CA TYR A 85 -3.78 -0.09 22.62
C TYR A 85 -3.90 -0.22 24.14
N SER A 86 -2.95 0.35 24.88
CA SER A 86 -3.01 0.38 26.35
C SER A 86 -2.22 1.55 26.89
N ALA A 87 -2.71 2.18 27.95
CA ALA A 87 -1.95 3.13 28.74
C ALA A 87 -2.11 2.81 30.23
N SER A 88 -1.01 2.92 30.99
CA SER A 88 -1.03 2.82 32.44
C SER A 88 -0.26 3.98 33.05
N ILE A 89 -0.84 4.57 34.09
CA ILE A 89 -0.21 5.63 34.87
C ILE A 89 0.04 5.04 36.25
N THR A 90 1.31 4.84 36.60
CA THR A 90 1.70 4.26 37.88
C THR A 90 2.49 5.29 38.67
N PRO A 91 2.11 5.61 39.91
CA PRO A 91 2.96 6.41 40.76
C PRO A 91 4.26 5.66 41.03
N ILE A 92 5.39 6.33 40.87
CA ILE A 92 6.67 5.79 41.31
C ILE A 92 6.91 6.17 42.78
N ALA A 93 7.98 5.65 43.39
CA ALA A 93 8.32 5.93 44.78
C ALA A 93 8.32 7.45 45.05
N CYS A 94 7.67 7.86 46.15
CA CYS A 94 7.78 9.23 46.64
C CYS A 94 9.14 9.39 47.30
N ILE A 95 9.93 10.37 46.86
CA ILE A 95 11.27 10.66 47.39
C ILE A 95 11.31 12.16 47.69
N ASP A 96 11.48 12.53 48.97
CA ASP A 96 11.50 13.93 49.39
C ASP A 96 12.59 14.73 48.68
N GLY A 97 12.23 15.92 48.20
CA GLY A 97 13.14 16.85 47.52
C GLY A 97 13.52 16.47 46.08
N VAL A 98 13.21 15.26 45.59
CA VAL A 98 13.45 14.88 44.19
C VAL A 98 12.24 15.25 43.34
N THR A 99 12.43 16.08 42.30
CA THR A 99 11.33 16.63 41.47
C THR A 99 10.22 17.33 42.28
N GLY A 100 10.58 17.91 43.44
CA GLY A 100 9.62 18.56 44.34
C GLY A 100 8.78 17.57 45.16
N GLY A 101 9.27 16.34 45.36
CA GLY A 101 8.59 15.32 46.15
C GLY A 101 8.24 15.82 47.56
N ASP A 102 6.97 15.66 47.93
CA ASP A 102 6.42 15.94 49.26
C ASP A 102 5.72 14.65 49.70
N CYS A 103 6.28 13.95 50.67
CA CYS A 103 5.83 12.60 51.04
C CYS A 103 5.05 12.54 52.36
N GLU A 104 4.88 13.67 53.06
CA GLU A 104 4.31 13.77 54.41
C GLU A 104 2.83 14.23 54.43
N GLY A 105 2.16 14.18 55.58
CA GLY A 105 0.86 14.86 55.78
C GLY A 105 -0.35 14.25 55.05
N GLY A 106 -0.23 13.04 54.50
CA GLY A 106 -1.31 12.30 53.84
C GLY A 106 -1.67 12.79 52.42
N LYS A 107 -1.07 13.90 51.97
CA LYS A 107 -1.10 14.36 50.58
C LYS A 107 0.31 14.28 50.04
N GLN A 108 0.49 13.69 48.86
CA GLN A 108 1.83 13.54 48.28
C GLN A 108 1.97 14.25 46.94
N ASN A 109 3.11 14.92 46.73
CA ASN A 109 3.58 15.32 45.42
C ASN A 109 4.65 14.33 44.95
N ARG A 110 4.50 13.73 43.76
CA ARG A 110 5.45 12.76 43.22
C ARG A 110 5.32 12.59 41.71
N PRO A 111 6.38 12.16 41.02
CA PRO A 111 6.32 11.79 39.61
C PRO A 111 5.47 10.53 39.35
N PHE A 112 4.97 10.42 38.13
CA PHE A 112 4.24 9.27 37.61
C PHE A 112 4.97 8.68 36.41
N GLN A 113 5.06 7.36 36.35
CA GLN A 113 5.46 6.67 35.13
C GLN A 113 4.23 6.43 34.26
N ILE A 114 4.23 7.03 33.07
CA ILE A 114 3.24 6.78 32.03
C ILE A 114 3.84 5.75 31.07
N THR A 115 3.21 4.58 30.98
CA THR A 115 3.56 3.56 29.98
C THR A 115 2.43 3.49 28.98
N GLN A 116 2.71 3.83 27.74
CA GLN A 116 1.78 3.77 26.62
C GLN A 116 2.26 2.72 25.62
N ARG A 117 1.33 1.95 25.07
CA ARG A 117 1.58 1.03 23.96
C ARG A 117 0.66 1.39 22.83
N ASP A 118 1.24 1.70 21.70
CA ASP A 118 0.51 1.97 20.47
C ASP A 118 0.38 0.70 19.64
N HIS A 119 -0.62 0.68 18.77
CA HIS A 119 -0.85 -0.41 17.85
C HIS A 119 -1.25 0.13 16.48
N PHE A 120 -0.88 -0.63 15.46
CA PHE A 120 -1.23 -0.40 14.07
C PHE A 120 -1.70 -1.72 13.50
N ILE A 121 -2.94 -1.77 13.02
CA ILE A 121 -3.52 -2.96 12.39
C ILE A 121 -4.01 -2.65 11.00
N VAL A 122 -3.93 -3.67 10.16
CA VAL A 122 -4.73 -3.77 8.94
C VAL A 122 -6.03 -4.46 9.35
N SER A 123 -7.14 -3.72 9.42
CA SER A 123 -8.44 -4.27 9.82
C SER A 123 -9.22 -4.88 8.64
N ASP A 124 -8.91 -4.48 7.41
CA ASP A 124 -9.42 -5.12 6.19
C ASP A 124 -8.45 -4.92 5.02
N ALA A 125 -8.32 -5.94 4.16
CA ALA A 125 -7.51 -5.86 2.95
C ALA A 125 -7.95 -6.85 1.87
N THR A 126 -8.14 -6.37 0.64
CA THR A 126 -8.27 -7.24 -0.56
C THR A 126 -6.93 -7.84 -0.95
N ALA A 127 -6.87 -8.77 -1.91
CA ALA A 127 -5.63 -9.35 -2.42
C ALA A 127 -4.54 -8.30 -2.73
N ALA A 128 -3.28 -8.66 -2.52
CA ALA A 128 -2.16 -7.79 -2.88
C ALA A 128 -2.15 -7.52 -4.39
N SER A 129 -1.64 -6.36 -4.78
CA SER A 129 -1.51 -5.97 -6.19
C SER A 129 -0.05 -6.12 -6.61
N SER A 130 0.21 -6.69 -7.78
CA SER A 130 1.58 -6.94 -8.25
C SER A 130 1.79 -6.55 -9.72
N ILE A 131 2.98 -6.04 -9.99
CA ILE A 131 3.48 -5.75 -11.34
C ILE A 131 4.86 -6.39 -11.43
N THR A 132 5.04 -7.35 -12.32
CA THR A 132 6.25 -8.18 -12.39
C THR A 132 6.78 -8.31 -13.82
N SER A 133 8.09 -8.43 -13.92
CA SER A 133 8.84 -8.62 -15.17
C SER A 133 9.82 -9.77 -14.95
N GLY A 134 9.85 -10.73 -15.87
CA GLY A 134 10.83 -11.82 -15.90
C GLY A 134 12.08 -11.48 -16.72
N GLY A 135 12.00 -10.46 -17.57
CA GLY A 135 13.13 -9.88 -18.30
C GLY A 135 13.85 -8.78 -17.53
N ASN A 136 15.01 -8.35 -18.06
CA ASN A 136 15.88 -7.31 -17.49
C ASN A 136 15.40 -5.89 -17.79
#